data_AF-A0A3P7DZ05-F1
#
_entry.id   AF-A0A3P7DZ05-F1
#
_cell.length_a   1.000
_cell.length_b   1.000
_cell.length_c   1.000
_cell.angle_alpha   90.00
_cell.angle_beta   90.00
_cell.angle_gamma   90.00
#
_symmetry.space_group_name_H-M   'P 1'
#
loop_
_entity.id
_entity.type
_entity.pdbx_description
1 polymer ?
#
loop_
_entity_poly.entity_id
_entity_poly.type
_entity_poly.pdbx_seq_one_letter_code
_entity_poly.pdbx_strand_id
1 'polypeptide(L)'
;MGNYNFSRRRTNAMSTLNPVDLWKHSLLNTWPIKLEKKAVFWPAHATFIACGTAGVIIGIRVNSHTFLGNANHSYLESLRKCPRLTWLIALYSSGLFYFGINENTVSRYLYSHGNLCNTCLVLGSITTALLGGLCFPMLSTPYLTAAAAILQGDDSAIPKLRKTNNWISYLFRWKVGVNACRGILLPMTLGLSAVSGISMYIRLWGRQRIMDTLSVEPGFVAEVNER
;
A
#
# COMPACT_ATOMS: atom_id res chain seq x y z
N MET A 1 -14.44 20.91 -27.30
CA MET A 1 -13.01 21.15 -26.96
C MET A 1 -12.41 20.19 -25.91
N GLY A 2 -13.11 19.12 -25.46
CA GLY A 2 -12.63 18.26 -24.35
C GLY A 2 -11.64 17.13 -24.68
N ASN A 3 -11.59 16.62 -25.91
CA ASN A 3 -10.80 15.43 -26.24
C ASN A 3 -9.30 15.71 -26.50
N TYR A 4 -8.96 16.87 -27.07
CA TYR A 4 -7.57 17.17 -27.46
C TYR A 4 -6.61 17.23 -26.26
N ASN A 5 -7.07 17.81 -25.15
CA ASN A 5 -6.24 17.95 -23.95
C ASN A 5 -6.05 16.64 -23.17
N PHE A 6 -6.99 15.70 -23.28
CA PHE A 6 -6.87 14.40 -22.63
C PHE A 6 -5.90 13.48 -23.38
N SER A 7 -5.99 13.46 -24.72
CA SER A 7 -5.03 12.75 -25.58
C SER A 7 -3.61 13.26 -25.37
N ARG A 8 -3.42 14.60 -25.32
CA ARG A 8 -2.10 15.21 -25.12
C ARG A 8 -1.52 14.96 -23.73
N ARG A 9 -2.37 14.89 -22.69
CA ARG A 9 -1.91 14.50 -21.34
C ARG A 9 -1.50 13.03 -21.28
N ARG A 10 -2.20 12.15 -21.99
CA ARG A 10 -1.84 10.73 -22.07
C ARG A 10 -0.53 10.54 -22.86
N THR A 11 -0.35 11.26 -23.97
CA THR A 11 0.93 11.23 -24.72
C THR A 11 2.07 11.83 -23.91
N ASN A 12 1.85 12.92 -23.16
CA ASN A 12 2.90 13.51 -22.32
C ASN A 12 3.27 12.63 -21.13
N ALA A 13 2.30 11.94 -20.51
CA ALA A 13 2.60 10.97 -19.46
C ALA A 13 3.38 9.76 -20.02
N MET A 14 2.99 9.26 -21.20
CA MET A 14 3.67 8.14 -21.86
C MET A 14 5.04 8.53 -22.44
N SER A 15 5.21 9.78 -22.91
CA SER A 15 6.46 10.30 -23.48
C SER A 15 7.49 10.70 -22.42
N THR A 16 7.12 10.77 -21.13
CA THR A 16 8.08 11.02 -20.04
C THR A 16 8.87 9.78 -19.64
N LEU A 17 8.52 8.60 -20.17
CA LEU A 17 9.33 7.40 -20.04
C LEU A 17 10.33 7.36 -21.19
N ASN A 18 11.62 7.25 -20.87
CA ASN A 18 12.66 7.06 -21.87
C ASN A 18 12.32 5.80 -22.69
N PRO A 19 12.48 5.75 -24.03
CA PRO A 19 12.28 4.53 -24.82
C PRO A 19 13.00 3.30 -24.22
N VAL A 20 14.16 3.50 -23.58
CA VAL A 20 14.89 2.45 -22.85
C VAL A 20 14.08 1.89 -21.67
N ASP A 21 13.36 2.73 -20.94
CA ASP A 21 12.53 2.33 -19.79
C ASP A 21 11.31 1.51 -20.25
N LEU A 22 10.69 1.93 -21.35
CA LEU A 22 9.57 1.21 -21.96
C LEU A 22 10.04 -0.16 -22.46
N TRP A 23 11.20 -0.23 -23.11
CA TRP A 23 11.79 -1.48 -23.57
C TRP A 23 12.07 -2.43 -22.40
N LYS A 24 12.70 -1.95 -21.32
CA LYS A 24 12.94 -2.76 -20.11
C LYS A 24 11.64 -3.29 -19.51
N HIS A 25 10.62 -2.45 -19.41
CA HIS A 25 9.33 -2.86 -18.88
C HIS A 25 8.66 -3.94 -19.76
N SER A 26 8.71 -3.78 -21.09
CA SER A 26 8.21 -4.79 -22.02
C SER A 26 8.98 -6.10 -21.89
N LEU A 27 10.31 -6.04 -21.83
CA LEU A 27 11.17 -7.20 -21.70
C LEU A 27 10.89 -8.01 -20.44
N LEU A 28 10.71 -7.34 -19.30
CA LEU A 28 10.34 -7.99 -18.04
C LEU A 28 8.95 -8.65 -18.12
N ASN A 29 8.03 -8.06 -18.87
CA ASN A 29 6.70 -8.62 -19.09
C ASN A 29 6.70 -9.80 -20.07
N THR A 30 7.54 -9.78 -21.12
CA THR A 30 7.66 -10.86 -22.11
C THR A 30 8.64 -11.96 -21.66
N TRP A 31 9.30 -11.79 -20.50
CA TRP A 31 10.35 -12.69 -20.05
C TRP A 31 9.90 -14.18 -20.00
N PRO A 32 10.62 -15.09 -20.68
CA PRO A 32 10.18 -16.47 -20.87
C PRO A 32 10.31 -17.32 -19.59
N ILE A 33 11.25 -16.99 -18.70
CA ILE A 33 11.46 -17.75 -17.46
C ILE A 33 10.41 -17.33 -16.43
N LYS A 34 9.36 -18.16 -16.29
CA LYS A 34 8.21 -17.89 -15.39
C LYS A 34 8.62 -17.64 -13.94
N LEU A 35 9.66 -18.31 -13.44
CA LEU A 35 10.13 -18.15 -12.06
C LEU A 35 10.68 -16.75 -11.82
N GLU A 36 11.54 -16.24 -12.70
CA GLU A 36 12.15 -14.91 -12.61
C GLU A 36 11.10 -13.82 -12.81
N LYS A 37 10.24 -13.98 -13.82
CA LYS A 37 9.10 -13.09 -14.03
C LYS A 37 8.20 -13.02 -12.79
N LYS A 38 7.84 -14.18 -12.22
CA LYS A 38 7.02 -14.24 -11.00
C LYS A 38 7.73 -13.62 -9.81
N ALA A 39 9.04 -13.81 -9.64
CA ALA A 39 9.84 -13.19 -8.59
C ALA A 39 9.84 -11.65 -8.67
N VAL A 40 9.77 -11.07 -9.87
CA VAL A 40 9.74 -9.61 -10.06
C VAL A 40 8.37 -8.98 -9.75
N PHE A 41 7.27 -9.64 -10.13
CA PHE A 41 5.92 -9.06 -10.02
C PHE A 41 5.10 -9.56 -8.82
N TRP A 42 5.25 -10.83 -8.43
CA TRP A 42 4.41 -11.44 -7.40
C TRP A 42 4.64 -10.88 -5.99
N PRO A 43 5.87 -10.60 -5.55
CA PRO A 43 6.08 -10.13 -4.18
C PRO A 43 5.42 -8.78 -3.88
N ALA A 44 5.23 -7.91 -4.89
CA ALA A 44 4.49 -6.66 -4.71
C ALA A 44 3.04 -6.91 -4.28
N HIS A 45 2.41 -7.97 -4.81
CA HIS A 45 1.07 -8.39 -4.42
C HIS A 45 1.03 -8.91 -2.99
N ALA A 46 2.07 -9.62 -2.53
CA ALA A 46 2.16 -10.08 -1.14
C ALA A 46 2.21 -8.89 -0.16
N THR A 47 2.99 -7.85 -0.47
CA THR A 47 3.02 -6.63 0.34
C THR A 47 1.70 -5.86 0.28
N PHE A 48 1.06 -5.79 -0.90
CA PHE A 48 -0.26 -5.18 -1.05
C PHE A 48 -1.32 -5.87 -0.18
N ILE A 49 -1.36 -7.21 -0.19
CA ILE A 49 -2.26 -8.00 0.66
C ILE A 49 -1.93 -7.76 2.14
N ALA A 50 -0.65 -7.76 2.52
CA ALA A 50 -0.24 -7.49 3.89
C ALA A 50 -0.68 -6.10 4.37
N CYS A 51 -0.48 -5.04 3.57
CA CYS A 51 -0.97 -3.69 3.86
C CYS A 51 -2.50 -3.67 4.01
N GLY A 52 -3.22 -4.32 3.10
CA GLY A 52 -4.68 -4.43 3.18
C GLY A 52 -5.15 -5.11 4.47
N THR A 53 -4.54 -6.25 4.84
CA THR A 53 -4.86 -6.95 6.10
C THR A 53 -4.53 -6.11 7.34
N ALA A 54 -3.42 -5.38 7.33
CA ALA A 54 -3.08 -4.44 8.40
C ALA A 54 -4.13 -3.33 8.52
N GLY A 55 -4.57 -2.76 7.40
CA GLY A 55 -5.65 -1.78 7.34
C GLY A 55 -6.97 -2.30 7.93
N VAL A 56 -7.33 -3.56 7.65
CA VAL A 56 -8.51 -4.21 8.26
C VAL A 56 -8.36 -4.34 9.77
N ILE A 57 -7.22 -4.83 10.25
CA ILE A 57 -6.97 -5.04 11.69
C ILE A 57 -7.04 -3.71 12.45
N ILE A 58 -6.42 -2.65 11.91
CA ILE A 58 -6.49 -1.29 12.45
C ILE A 58 -7.94 -0.79 12.42
N GLY A 59 -8.63 -0.98 11.28
CA GLY A 59 -10.04 -0.68 11.09
C GLY A 59 -10.92 -1.25 12.20
N ILE A 60 -10.79 -2.55 12.47
CA ILE A 60 -11.56 -3.26 13.49
C ILE A 60 -11.22 -2.75 14.90
N ARG A 61 -9.94 -2.51 15.20
CA ARG A 61 -9.52 -2.05 16.54
C ARG A 61 -9.95 -0.63 16.86
N VAL A 62 -9.88 0.27 15.90
CA VAL A 62 -10.37 1.64 16.10
C VAL A 62 -11.90 1.63 16.22
N ASN A 63 -12.59 0.82 15.41
CA ASN A 63 -14.03 0.59 15.56
C ASN A 63 -14.38 0.07 16.97
N SER A 64 -13.71 -0.97 17.46
CA SER A 64 -13.99 -1.54 18.78
C SER A 64 -13.70 -0.55 19.91
N HIS A 65 -12.62 0.23 19.79
CA HIS A 65 -12.35 1.32 20.73
C HIS A 65 -13.44 2.40 20.69
N THR A 66 -13.96 2.77 19.52
CA THR A 66 -14.97 3.83 19.39
C THR A 66 -16.37 3.41 19.82
N PHE A 67 -16.84 2.23 19.42
CA PHE A 67 -18.22 1.79 19.66
C PHE A 67 -18.37 0.91 20.92
N LEU A 68 -17.33 0.16 21.30
CA LEU A 68 -17.37 -0.74 22.46
C LEU A 68 -16.57 -0.22 23.65
N GLY A 69 -15.81 0.87 23.50
CA GLY A 69 -14.96 1.44 24.54
C GLY A 69 -13.69 0.64 24.85
N ASN A 70 -13.49 -0.52 24.21
CA ASN A 70 -12.31 -1.37 24.42
C ASN A 70 -11.75 -1.87 23.08
N ALA A 71 -10.46 -1.59 22.83
CA ALA A 71 -9.77 -2.01 21.61
C ALA A 71 -9.50 -3.53 21.54
N ASN A 72 -9.49 -4.21 22.69
CA ASN A 72 -9.09 -5.63 22.82
C ASN A 72 -10.27 -6.60 22.71
N HIS A 73 -11.44 -6.17 22.24
CA HIS A 73 -12.53 -7.10 21.94
C HIS A 73 -12.13 -8.11 20.84
N SER A 74 -12.73 -9.31 20.89
CA SER A 74 -12.56 -10.32 19.85
C SER A 74 -12.91 -9.74 18.48
N TYR A 75 -12.04 -9.93 17.49
CA TYR A 75 -12.20 -9.37 16.14
C TYR A 75 -13.54 -9.76 15.51
N LEU A 76 -13.97 -11.02 15.70
CA LEU A 76 -15.24 -11.50 15.17
C LEU A 76 -16.44 -10.79 15.81
N GLU A 77 -16.36 -10.53 17.11
CA GLU A 77 -17.41 -9.86 17.85
C GLU A 77 -17.47 -8.37 17.49
N SER A 78 -16.31 -7.73 17.32
CA SER A 78 -16.22 -6.36 16.80
C SER A 78 -16.77 -6.25 15.38
N LEU A 79 -16.56 -7.23 14.51
CA LEU A 79 -17.12 -7.26 13.15
C LEU A 79 -18.66 -7.40 13.13
N ARG A 80 -19.24 -8.04 14.16
CA ARG A 80 -20.69 -8.19 14.29
C ARG A 80 -21.35 -6.94 14.86
N LYS A 81 -20.73 -6.31 15.87
CA LYS A 81 -21.30 -5.17 16.60
C LYS A 81 -20.99 -3.81 15.97
N CYS A 82 -19.84 -3.64 15.34
CA CYS A 82 -19.41 -2.37 14.77
C CYS A 82 -19.82 -2.21 13.30
N PRO A 83 -19.96 -0.98 12.78
CA PRO A 83 -20.24 -0.74 11.38
C PRO A 83 -19.18 -1.35 10.46
N ARG A 84 -19.65 -2.09 9.45
CA ARG A 84 -18.79 -2.74 8.46
C ARG A 84 -18.07 -1.75 7.53
N LEU A 85 -18.69 -0.59 7.32
CA LEU A 85 -18.20 0.43 6.40
C LEU A 85 -16.79 0.91 6.76
N THR A 86 -16.48 1.09 8.04
CA THR A 86 -15.18 1.65 8.45
C THR A 86 -14.00 0.77 8.05
N TRP A 87 -14.05 -0.52 8.33
CA TRP A 87 -12.92 -1.41 8.04
C TRP A 87 -12.82 -1.74 6.55
N LEU A 88 -13.94 -1.73 5.82
CA LEU A 88 -13.95 -1.88 4.36
C LEU A 88 -13.29 -0.69 3.67
N ILE A 89 -13.63 0.54 4.07
CA ILE A 89 -12.98 1.73 3.52
C ILE A 89 -11.51 1.77 3.98
N ALA A 90 -11.19 1.38 5.21
CA ALA A 90 -9.79 1.32 5.67
C ALA A 90 -8.94 0.32 4.86
N LEU A 91 -9.50 -0.86 4.52
CA LEU A 91 -8.89 -1.81 3.60
C LEU A 91 -8.63 -1.18 2.24
N TYR A 92 -9.67 -0.58 1.65
CA TYR A 92 -9.60 0.00 0.31
C TYR A 92 -8.63 1.17 0.26
N SER A 93 -8.70 2.06 1.25
CA SER A 93 -7.88 3.27 1.33
C SER A 93 -6.41 2.92 1.58
N SER A 94 -6.12 1.94 2.46
CA SER A 94 -4.77 1.44 2.70
C SER A 94 -4.17 0.78 1.46
N GLY A 95 -4.94 -0.08 0.79
CA GLY A 95 -4.52 -0.77 -0.44
C GLY A 95 -4.23 0.22 -1.57
N LEU A 96 -5.15 1.14 -1.86
CA LEU A 96 -4.95 2.15 -2.90
C LEU A 96 -3.79 3.07 -2.60
N PHE A 97 -3.64 3.51 -1.35
CA PHE A 97 -2.54 4.39 -0.95
C PHE A 97 -1.19 3.67 -1.09
N TYR A 98 -1.09 2.42 -0.63
CA TYR A 98 0.12 1.61 -0.84
C TYR A 98 0.42 1.44 -2.33
N PHE A 99 -0.57 1.04 -3.13
CA PHE A 99 -0.41 0.86 -4.57
C PHE A 99 0.09 2.16 -5.24
N GLY A 100 -0.57 3.28 -4.94
CA GLY A 100 -0.22 4.58 -5.50
C GLY A 100 1.20 5.03 -5.15
N ILE A 101 1.64 4.84 -3.89
CA ILE A 101 3.01 5.20 -3.51
C ILE A 101 4.02 4.21 -4.09
N ASN A 102 3.80 2.90 -3.93
CA ASN A 102 4.71 1.87 -4.42
C ASN A 102 4.91 1.99 -5.94
N GLU A 103 3.87 2.27 -6.71
CA GLU A 103 4.02 2.43 -8.16
C GLU A 103 4.87 3.67 -8.52
N ASN A 104 4.66 4.78 -7.82
CA ASN A 104 5.36 6.03 -8.10
C ASN A 104 6.81 6.07 -7.58
N THR A 105 7.12 5.40 -6.47
CA THR A 105 8.43 5.50 -5.80
C THR A 105 9.27 4.25 -5.91
N VAL A 106 8.67 3.07 -6.05
CA VAL A 106 9.41 1.80 -6.04
C VAL A 106 9.41 1.17 -7.43
N SER A 107 8.23 0.91 -7.99
CA SER A 107 8.11 0.28 -9.32
C SER A 107 8.82 1.12 -10.38
N ARG A 108 8.58 2.44 -10.39
CA ARG A 108 9.25 3.35 -11.33
C ARG A 108 10.78 3.22 -11.27
N TYR A 109 11.37 3.25 -10.07
CA TYR A 109 12.83 3.16 -9.93
C TYR A 109 13.37 1.78 -10.27
N LEU A 110 12.68 0.71 -9.85
CA LEU A 110 13.08 -0.68 -10.11
C LEU A 110 13.16 -0.99 -11.61
N TYR A 111 12.23 -0.45 -12.39
CA TYR A 111 12.11 -0.74 -13.82
C TYR A 111 12.86 0.24 -14.73
N SER A 112 12.93 1.53 -14.40
CA SER A 112 13.57 2.51 -15.27
C SER A 112 15.09 2.57 -15.11
N HIS A 113 15.60 2.52 -13.88
CA HIS A 113 17.02 2.78 -13.62
C HIS A 113 17.89 1.54 -13.84
N GLY A 114 19.07 1.74 -14.47
CA GLY A 114 20.09 0.69 -14.62
C GLY A 114 20.82 0.42 -13.30
N ASN A 115 21.40 1.47 -12.72
CA ASN A 115 22.07 1.42 -11.42
C ASN A 115 21.05 1.61 -10.29
N LEU A 116 20.93 0.61 -9.40
CA LEU A 116 20.01 0.64 -8.27
C LEU A 116 20.78 0.70 -6.96
N CYS A 117 20.31 1.54 -6.03
CA CYS A 117 20.67 1.40 -4.62
C CYS A 117 19.75 0.36 -3.98
N ASN A 118 20.21 -0.88 -3.87
CA ASN A 118 19.42 -1.98 -3.27
C ASN A 118 18.92 -1.63 -1.85
N THR A 119 19.79 -1.05 -1.02
CA THR A 119 19.44 -0.60 0.34
C THR A 119 18.35 0.46 0.33
N CYS A 120 18.42 1.42 -0.59
CA CYS A 120 17.45 2.51 -0.69
C CYS A 120 16.08 1.98 -1.16
N LEU A 121 16.05 0.99 -2.06
CA LEU A 121 14.81 0.36 -2.52
C LEU A 121 14.16 -0.49 -1.44
N VAL A 122 14.94 -1.24 -0.67
CA VAL A 122 14.44 -1.99 0.48
C VAL A 122 13.87 -1.03 1.52
N LEU A 123 14.60 0.03 1.87
CA LEU A 123 14.13 1.03 2.83
C LEU A 123 12.91 1.79 2.32
N GLY A 124 12.87 2.14 1.03
CA GLY A 124 11.72 2.74 0.36
C GLY A 124 10.50 1.81 0.41
N SER A 125 10.67 0.53 0.11
CA SER A 125 9.59 -0.46 0.19
C SER A 125 9.04 -0.60 1.62
N ILE A 126 9.91 -0.64 2.62
CA ILE A 126 9.51 -0.70 4.03
C ILE A 126 8.76 0.58 4.41
N THR A 127 9.31 1.74 4.06
CA THR A 127 8.71 3.05 4.39
C THR A 127 7.34 3.19 3.73
N THR A 128 7.20 2.81 2.47
CA THR A 128 5.91 2.86 1.75
C THR A 128 4.89 1.88 2.32
N ALA A 129 5.31 0.67 2.70
CA ALA A 129 4.46 -0.31 3.37
C ALA A 129 3.99 0.17 4.76
N LEU A 130 4.86 0.81 5.54
CA LEU A 130 4.51 1.40 6.84
C LEU A 130 3.58 2.61 6.67
N LEU A 131 3.87 3.49 5.71
CA LEU A 131 3.02 4.64 5.45
C LEU A 131 1.61 4.21 5.01
N GLY A 132 1.50 3.26 4.07
CA GLY A 132 0.21 2.82 3.55
C GLY A 132 -0.53 1.81 4.40
N GLY A 133 0.18 0.86 5.01
CA GLY A 133 -0.40 -0.20 5.83
C GLY A 133 -0.68 0.19 7.29
N LEU A 134 0.04 1.19 7.81
CA LEU A 134 -0.03 1.55 9.24
C LEU A 134 -0.40 3.01 9.46
N CYS A 135 0.46 3.94 9.04
CA CYS A 135 0.27 5.37 9.34
C CYS A 135 -1.03 5.88 8.74
N PHE A 136 -1.30 5.57 7.47
CA PHE A 136 -2.49 6.04 6.78
C PHE A 136 -3.79 5.52 7.43
N PRO A 137 -4.03 4.20 7.62
CA PRO A 137 -5.23 3.72 8.29
C PRO A 137 -5.33 4.19 9.75
N MET A 138 -4.23 4.35 10.47
CA MET A 138 -4.22 4.88 11.84
C MET A 138 -4.67 6.35 11.90
N LEU A 139 -4.35 7.13 10.86
CA LEU A 139 -4.80 8.51 10.71
C LEU A 139 -6.24 8.59 10.18
N SER A 140 -6.58 7.83 9.13
CA SER A 140 -7.88 7.95 8.45
C SER A 140 -9.01 7.31 9.23
N THR A 141 -8.81 6.11 9.76
CA THR A 141 -9.86 5.31 10.44
C THR A 141 -10.60 6.06 11.55
N PRO A 142 -9.95 6.82 12.48
CA PRO A 142 -10.70 7.54 13.51
C PRO A 142 -11.61 8.65 12.95
N TYR A 143 -11.32 9.20 11.78
CA TYR A 143 -12.23 10.12 11.09
C TYR A 143 -13.38 9.37 10.43
N LEU A 144 -13.10 8.19 9.87
CA LEU A 144 -14.13 7.33 9.30
C LEU A 144 -15.10 6.80 10.36
N THR A 145 -14.61 6.38 11.54
CA THR A 145 -15.48 5.95 12.65
C THR A 145 -16.33 7.10 13.15
N ALA A 146 -15.77 8.30 13.22
CA ALA A 146 -16.51 9.49 13.57
C ALA A 146 -17.65 9.77 12.57
N ALA A 147 -17.37 9.72 11.27
CA ALA A 147 -18.39 9.89 10.24
C ALA A 147 -19.45 8.78 10.29
N ALA A 148 -19.04 7.52 10.49
CA ALA A 148 -19.95 6.38 10.60
C ALA A 148 -20.89 6.51 11.82
N ALA A 149 -20.36 6.91 12.97
CA ALA A 149 -21.16 7.12 14.17
C ALA A 149 -22.13 8.31 14.04
N ILE A 150 -21.74 9.38 13.34
CA ILE A 150 -22.66 10.48 12.99
C ILE A 150 -23.79 9.97 12.08
N LEU A 151 -23.46 9.18 11.05
CA LEU A 151 -24.45 8.61 10.12
C LEU A 151 -25.40 7.63 10.79
N GLN A 152 -24.94 6.88 11.79
CA GLN A 152 -25.77 5.95 12.56
C GLN A 152 -26.62 6.65 13.64
N GLY A 153 -26.37 7.94 13.91
CA GLY A 153 -27.05 8.65 14.99
C GLY A 153 -26.66 8.16 16.40
N ASP A 154 -25.56 7.41 16.53
CA ASP A 154 -25.15 6.80 17.79
C ASP A 154 -24.55 7.85 18.74
N ASP A 155 -25.30 8.19 19.78
CA ASP A 155 -24.89 9.12 20.85
C ASP A 155 -23.92 8.51 21.86
N SER A 156 -23.77 7.18 21.86
CA SER A 156 -22.93 6.44 22.80
C SER A 156 -21.48 6.27 22.34
N ALA A 157 -21.16 6.61 21.08
CA ALA A 157 -19.82 6.47 20.53
C ALA A 157 -18.77 7.30 21.29
N ILE A 158 -17.64 6.66 21.62
CA ILE A 158 -16.58 7.21 22.46
C ILE A 158 -15.38 7.65 21.57
N PRO A 159 -14.91 8.90 21.68
CA PRO A 159 -15.42 10.01 22.48
C PRO A 159 -16.65 10.67 21.83
N LYS A 160 -17.58 11.16 22.67
CA LYS A 160 -18.84 11.81 22.25
C LYS A 160 -18.60 12.77 21.08
N LEU A 161 -19.21 12.44 19.94
CA LEU A 161 -18.96 13.12 18.66
C LEU A 161 -19.66 14.47 18.53
N ARG A 162 -20.82 14.61 19.16
CA ARG A 162 -21.87 15.50 18.65
C ARG A 162 -21.69 17.01 18.92
N LYS A 163 -20.74 17.50 19.73
CA LYS A 163 -20.76 18.94 20.05
C LYS A 163 -19.45 19.58 20.50
N THR A 164 -18.35 19.30 19.81
CA THR A 164 -17.18 20.16 19.93
C THR A 164 -17.11 21.11 18.74
N ASN A 165 -17.40 22.40 18.98
CA ASN A 165 -17.14 23.50 18.03
C ASN A 165 -15.64 23.71 17.76
N ASN A 166 -14.77 22.97 18.45
CA ASN A 166 -13.33 23.11 18.30
C ASN A 166 -12.84 22.18 17.20
N TRP A 167 -12.70 22.70 15.99
CA TRP A 167 -12.07 22.03 14.84
C TRP A 167 -10.72 21.39 15.22
N ILE A 168 -9.97 22.01 16.15
CA ILE A 168 -8.71 21.50 16.71
C ILE A 168 -8.90 20.14 17.38
N SER A 169 -9.97 19.95 18.16
CA SER A 169 -10.25 18.67 18.82
C SER A 169 -10.61 17.57 17.82
N TYR A 170 -11.23 17.94 16.70
CA TYR A 170 -11.50 17.02 15.60
C TYR A 170 -10.18 16.58 14.94
N LEU A 171 -9.24 17.51 14.73
CA LEU A 171 -7.90 17.18 14.21
C LEU A 171 -7.12 16.24 15.14
N PHE A 172 -7.24 16.37 16.46
CA PHE A 172 -6.53 15.46 17.38
C PHE A 172 -7.14 14.05 17.49
N ARG A 173 -8.18 13.72 16.71
CA ARG A 173 -8.79 12.37 16.70
C ARG A 173 -7.83 11.28 16.25
N TRP A 174 -6.79 11.61 15.49
CA TRP A 174 -5.74 10.64 15.15
C TRP A 174 -5.10 9.99 16.39
N LYS A 175 -5.05 10.70 17.53
CA LYS A 175 -4.56 10.14 18.81
C LYS A 175 -5.40 8.95 19.29
N VAL A 176 -6.69 8.92 18.99
CA VAL A 176 -7.57 7.78 19.31
C VAL A 176 -7.15 6.55 18.50
N GLY A 177 -6.89 6.74 17.21
CA GLY A 177 -6.36 5.69 16.34
C GLY A 177 -5.04 5.12 16.87
N VAL A 178 -4.14 6.00 17.31
CA VAL A 178 -2.86 5.61 17.89
C VAL A 178 -3.02 4.82 19.18
N ASN A 179 -3.86 5.31 20.10
CA ASN A 179 -4.07 4.68 21.39
C ASN A 179 -4.71 3.30 21.23
N ALA A 180 -5.71 3.16 20.34
CA ALA A 180 -6.36 1.89 20.05
C ALA A 180 -5.40 0.85 19.45
N CYS A 181 -4.42 1.29 18.66
CA CYS A 181 -3.47 0.41 18.00
C CYS A 181 -2.16 0.19 18.77
N ARG A 182 -1.94 0.87 19.90
CA ARG A 182 -0.67 0.82 20.65
C ARG A 182 -0.20 -0.60 20.96
N GLY A 183 -1.13 -1.50 21.33
CA GLY A 183 -0.81 -2.90 21.66
C GLY A 183 -0.41 -3.79 20.47
N ILE A 184 -0.75 -3.40 19.23
CA ILE A 184 -0.35 -4.13 18.00
C ILE A 184 0.66 -3.38 17.15
N LEU A 185 1.01 -2.14 17.53
CA LEU A 185 1.86 -1.30 16.72
C LEU A 185 3.21 -2.00 16.45
N LEU A 186 3.84 -2.55 17.50
CA LEU A 186 5.11 -3.24 17.40
C LEU A 186 5.06 -4.52 16.52
N PRO A 187 4.16 -5.49 16.76
CA PRO A 187 4.11 -6.68 15.89
C PRO A 187 3.71 -6.33 14.45
N MET A 188 2.87 -5.32 14.24
CA MET A 188 2.49 -4.89 12.88
C MET A 188 3.64 -4.20 12.15
N THR A 189 4.40 -3.33 12.82
CA THR A 189 5.58 -2.69 12.20
C THR A 189 6.63 -3.73 11.83
N LEU A 190 6.91 -4.68 12.72
CA LEU A 190 7.86 -5.77 12.46
C LEU A 190 7.36 -6.72 11.36
N GLY A 191 6.07 -7.07 11.38
CA GLY A 191 5.48 -7.93 10.34
C GLY A 191 5.50 -7.27 8.97
N LEU A 192 5.07 -6.00 8.88
CA LEU A 192 5.09 -5.26 7.61
C LEU A 192 6.51 -5.00 7.11
N SER A 193 7.46 -4.67 7.99
CA SER A 193 8.86 -4.47 7.58
C SER A 193 9.49 -5.77 7.10
N ALA A 194 9.22 -6.90 7.75
CA ALA A 194 9.69 -8.21 7.31
C ALA A 194 9.09 -8.60 5.95
N VAL A 195 7.77 -8.52 5.78
CA VAL A 195 7.10 -8.87 4.51
C VAL A 195 7.58 -7.98 3.38
N SER A 196 7.62 -6.66 3.59
CA SER A 196 8.06 -5.71 2.55
C SER A 196 9.55 -5.83 2.24
N GLY A 197 10.39 -6.11 3.23
CA GLY A 197 11.83 -6.34 3.06
C GLY A 197 12.12 -7.62 2.26
N ILE A 198 11.51 -8.75 2.67
CA ILE A 198 11.63 -10.04 1.96
C ILE A 198 11.07 -9.90 0.55
N SER A 199 9.91 -9.25 0.39
CA SER A 199 9.30 -9.00 -0.90
C SER A 199 10.23 -8.23 -1.84
N MET A 200 10.82 -7.13 -1.36
CA MET A 200 11.77 -6.34 -2.14
C MET A 200 13.03 -7.13 -2.48
N TYR A 201 13.56 -7.91 -1.54
CA TYR A 201 14.73 -8.75 -1.79
C TYR A 201 14.48 -9.74 -2.93
N ILE A 202 13.32 -10.42 -2.95
CA ILE A 202 12.96 -11.34 -4.03
C ILE A 202 12.83 -10.60 -5.37
N ARG A 203 12.26 -9.39 -5.39
CA ARG A 203 12.16 -8.57 -6.62
C ARG A 203 13.53 -8.18 -7.15
N LEU A 204 14.44 -7.78 -6.27
CA LEU A 204 15.82 -7.44 -6.64
C LEU A 204 16.58 -8.66 -7.15
N TRP A 205 16.43 -9.82 -6.50
CA TRP A 205 17.02 -11.07 -6.97
C TRP A 205 16.51 -11.45 -8.35
N GLY A 206 15.19 -11.40 -8.58
CA GLY A 206 14.59 -11.71 -9.88
C GLY A 206 15.07 -10.75 -10.97
N ARG A 207 15.16 -9.45 -10.68
CA ARG A 207 15.72 -8.46 -11.62
C ARG A 207 17.20 -8.73 -11.90
N GLN A 208 18.00 -9.02 -10.89
CA GLN A 208 19.43 -9.27 -11.06
C GLN A 208 19.66 -10.46 -11.98
N ARG A 209 18.93 -11.56 -11.77
CA ARG A 209 18.98 -12.73 -12.66
C ARG A 209 18.71 -12.39 -14.12
N ILE A 210 17.65 -11.62 -14.36
CA ILE A 210 17.28 -11.19 -15.72
C ILE A 210 18.40 -10.33 -16.35
N MET A 211 18.95 -9.39 -15.59
CA MET A 211 20.03 -8.51 -16.06
C MET A 211 21.35 -9.27 -16.30
N ASP A 212 21.66 -10.26 -15.46
CA ASP A 212 22.82 -11.13 -15.65
C ASP A 212 22.67 -11.96 -16.93
N THR A 213 21.50 -12.59 -17.17
CA THR A 213 21.21 -13.31 -18.41
C THR A 213 21.33 -12.40 -19.64
N LEU A 214 20.84 -11.16 -19.55
CA LEU A 214 20.95 -10.16 -20.62
C LEU A 214 22.40 -9.80 -20.97
N SER A 215 23.30 -9.79 -19.98
CA SER A 215 24.71 -9.49 -20.20
C SER A 215 25.51 -10.63 -20.81
N VAL A 216 25.09 -11.88 -20.57
CA VAL A 216 25.77 -13.08 -21.07
C VAL A 216 25.30 -13.43 -22.49
N GLU A 217 24.01 -13.32 -22.77
CA GLU A 217 23.41 -13.75 -24.04
C GLU A 217 22.58 -12.62 -24.68
N PRO A 218 23.22 -11.66 -25.38
CA PRO A 218 22.49 -10.61 -26.07
C PRO A 218 21.62 -11.15 -27.22
N GLY A 219 21.96 -12.32 -27.79
CA GLY A 219 21.19 -12.98 -28.85
C GLY A 219 19.82 -13.49 -28.37
N PHE A 220 19.71 -13.90 -27.11
CA PHE A 220 18.46 -14.34 -26.49
C PHE A 220 17.38 -13.26 -26.50
N VAL A 221 17.80 -11.98 -26.46
CA VAL A 221 16.87 -10.84 -26.54
C VAL A 221 16.18 -10.75 -27.90
N ALA A 222 16.91 -11.04 -28.99
CA ALA A 222 16.32 -11.05 -30.32
C ALA A 222 15.20 -12.09 -30.40
N GLU A 223 15.44 -13.31 -29.88
CA GLU A 223 14.42 -14.37 -29.82
C GLU A 223 13.22 -14.01 -28.92
N VAL A 224 13.44 -13.30 -27.82
CA VAL A 224 12.35 -12.86 -26.92
C VAL A 224 11.53 -11.71 -27.53
N ASN A 225 12.17 -10.79 -28.25
CA ASN A 225 11.48 -9.70 -28.95
C ASN A 225 10.71 -10.18 -30.19
N GLU A 226 11.10 -11.31 -30.79
CA GLU A 226 10.40 -11.92 -31.93
C GLU A 226 9.11 -12.67 -31.54
N ARG A 227 8.87 -12.90 -30.24
CA ARG A 227 7.62 -13.51 -29.73
C ARG A 227 6.59 -12.48 -29.27
#